data_AF-A0A956QTU8-F1
#
_entry.id   AF-A0A956QTU8-F1
#
_cell.length_a   1.000
_cell.length_b   1.000
_cell.length_c   1.000
_cell.angle_alpha   90.00
_cell.angle_beta   90.00
_cell.angle_gamma   90.00
#
_symmetry.space_group_name_H-M   'P 1'
#
loop_
_entity.id
_entity.type
_entity.pdbx_description
1 polymer ?
#
loop_
_entity_poly.entity_id
_entity_poly.type
_entity_poly.pdbx_seq_one_letter_code
_entity_poly.pdbx_strand_id
1 'polypeptide(L)'
;MEARVTFPERISLGSLYLADRLFPHQRKWIGEAVGSFSSMIPDNKLIGLALSGHIPDETLEESAGDLDFFTSLDLSTAHYSERILKVACGMSKLEELRFDFAPFTDSHALKLHGMERLSTIWLLHTSITNKGLKHLAALPSLSALVLKKTEITDGGLIHLKEMKSLSTLLLPSGISDQGLDELKEMTQLHHLDLSSCAVTDSGMRYVAALNGLRTLYLTDTRITDAAMPDLARLANLEALYLVGTGVTDKGINLLDSMKSLTFLDARDTACTEIGLARLKSSLPACDIVGL
;
A
#
# COMPACT_ATOMS: atom_id res chain seq x y z
N MET A 1 -14.57 -20.97 0.07
CA MET A 1 -14.30 -21.92 1.18
C MET A 1 -15.32 -21.74 2.31
N GLU A 2 -15.78 -22.82 2.96
CA GLU A 2 -16.56 -22.71 4.21
C GLU A 2 -15.60 -22.53 5.40
N ALA A 3 -15.82 -21.46 6.16
CA ALA A 3 -15.08 -21.14 7.38
C ALA A 3 -15.84 -21.66 8.59
N ARG A 4 -15.17 -22.38 9.50
CA ARG A 4 -15.71 -22.69 10.83
C ARG A 4 -14.62 -22.48 11.86
N VAL A 5 -14.90 -21.61 12.83
CA VAL A 5 -13.96 -21.21 13.87
C VAL A 5 -14.72 -21.11 15.18
N THR A 6 -14.10 -21.56 16.26
CA THR A 6 -14.64 -21.41 17.62
C THR A 6 -13.74 -20.47 18.40
N PHE A 7 -14.37 -19.53 19.10
CA PHE A 7 -13.74 -18.54 19.98
C PHE A 7 -14.24 -18.76 21.42
N PRO A 8 -13.62 -18.12 22.42
CA PRO A 8 -14.15 -18.12 23.77
C PRO A 8 -15.61 -17.65 23.80
N GLU A 9 -16.45 -18.32 24.60
CA GLU A 9 -17.91 -18.09 24.63
C GLU A 9 -18.33 -16.73 25.24
N ARG A 10 -17.45 -16.11 26.04
CA ARG A 10 -17.82 -14.97 26.89
C ARG A 10 -17.05 -13.69 26.61
N ILE A 11 -15.96 -13.77 25.87
CA ILE A 11 -15.06 -12.64 25.59
C ILE A 11 -14.79 -12.65 24.09
N SER A 12 -15.16 -11.57 23.41
CA SER A 12 -14.77 -11.38 22.01
C SER A 12 -13.27 -11.18 21.93
N LEU A 13 -12.61 -11.88 21.01
CA LEU A 13 -11.22 -11.60 20.68
C LEU A 13 -11.10 -10.28 19.90
N GLY A 14 -12.13 -9.93 19.13
CA GLY A 14 -12.13 -8.75 18.26
C GLY A 14 -13.15 -8.88 17.13
N SER A 15 -13.06 -8.00 16.14
CA SER A 15 -14.04 -7.96 15.05
C SER A 15 -13.58 -8.79 13.84
N LEU A 16 -14.49 -9.57 13.28
CA LEU A 16 -14.29 -10.32 12.05
C LEU A 16 -14.63 -9.45 10.84
N TYR A 17 -13.84 -9.57 9.77
CA TYR A 17 -14.10 -8.85 8.52
C TYR A 17 -13.75 -9.66 7.27
N LEU A 18 -14.35 -9.26 6.14
CA LEU A 18 -13.89 -9.62 4.80
C LEU A 18 -13.21 -8.42 4.16
N ALA A 19 -12.08 -8.65 3.52
CA ALA A 19 -11.37 -7.64 2.71
C ALA A 19 -11.16 -8.15 1.28
N ASP A 20 -11.12 -7.25 0.30
CA ASP A 20 -10.76 -7.61 -1.07
C ASP A 20 -9.24 -7.80 -1.18
N ARG A 21 -8.79 -8.85 -1.88
CA ARG A 21 -7.37 -9.09 -2.12
C ARG A 21 -6.72 -8.00 -2.97
N LEU A 22 -7.49 -7.39 -3.90
CA LEU A 22 -7.02 -6.33 -4.78
C LEU A 22 -7.21 -4.94 -4.18
N PHE A 23 -8.17 -4.77 -3.26
CA PHE A 23 -8.49 -3.50 -2.61
C PHE A 23 -8.70 -3.66 -1.09
N PRO A 24 -7.65 -3.94 -0.31
CA PRO A 24 -7.81 -4.40 1.08
C PRO A 24 -8.33 -3.33 2.04
N HIS A 25 -8.32 -2.06 1.62
CA HIS A 25 -8.95 -0.96 2.34
C HIS A 25 -10.47 -1.12 2.48
N GLN A 26 -11.13 -1.78 1.51
CA GLN A 26 -12.56 -2.01 1.52
C GLN A 26 -12.88 -3.22 2.38
N ARG A 27 -13.24 -2.96 3.64
CA ARG A 27 -13.53 -3.99 4.63
C ARG A 27 -15.00 -4.02 4.97
N LYS A 28 -15.54 -5.23 5.01
CA LYS A 28 -16.92 -5.48 5.45
C LYS A 28 -16.87 -6.22 6.77
N TRP A 29 -17.40 -5.60 7.82
CA TRP A 29 -17.60 -6.27 9.11
C TRP A 29 -18.60 -7.42 8.96
N ILE A 30 -18.29 -8.58 9.57
CA ILE A 30 -19.11 -9.80 9.45
C ILE A 30 -19.46 -10.44 10.81
N GLY A 31 -19.02 -9.87 11.93
CA GLY A 31 -19.35 -10.37 13.27
C GLY A 31 -18.26 -10.10 14.29
N GLU A 32 -18.51 -10.55 15.52
CA GLU A 32 -17.53 -10.57 16.62
C GLU A 32 -16.92 -11.97 16.74
N ALA A 33 -15.65 -12.04 17.13
CA ALA A 33 -14.91 -13.27 17.36
C ALA A 33 -15.22 -13.85 18.74
N VAL A 34 -16.47 -14.29 18.94
CA VAL A 34 -17.01 -14.87 20.19
C VAL A 34 -17.89 -16.08 19.87
N GLY A 35 -17.78 -17.15 20.66
CA GLY A 35 -18.53 -18.38 20.44
C GLY A 35 -18.22 -19.04 19.10
N SER A 36 -19.24 -19.55 18.38
CA SER A 36 -19.05 -20.23 17.09
C SER A 36 -19.35 -19.32 15.90
N PHE A 37 -18.42 -19.27 14.94
CA PHE A 37 -18.58 -18.58 13.68
C PHE A 37 -18.56 -19.55 12.50
N SER A 38 -19.51 -19.38 11.58
CA SER A 38 -19.52 -20.08 10.29
C SER A 38 -19.93 -19.14 9.16
N SER A 39 -19.16 -19.13 8.06
CA SER A 39 -19.47 -18.31 6.89
C SER A 39 -18.83 -18.85 5.61
N MET A 40 -19.45 -18.55 4.47
CA MET A 40 -18.88 -18.81 3.16
C MET A 40 -17.95 -17.66 2.76
N ILE A 41 -16.67 -17.98 2.54
CA ILE A 41 -15.64 -17.02 2.15
C ILE A 41 -15.40 -17.14 0.65
N PRO A 42 -15.69 -16.09 -0.14
CA PRO A 42 -15.35 -16.06 -1.56
C PRO A 42 -13.83 -16.13 -1.76
N ASP A 43 -13.37 -16.78 -2.82
CA ASP A 43 -11.93 -17.02 -3.03
C ASP A 43 -11.13 -15.72 -3.25
N ASN A 44 -11.78 -14.67 -3.75
CA ASN A 44 -11.19 -13.35 -3.93
C ASN A 44 -11.17 -12.48 -2.65
N LYS A 45 -11.62 -13.02 -1.51
CA LYS A 45 -11.64 -12.31 -0.23
C LYS A 45 -10.61 -12.87 0.75
N LEU A 46 -10.08 -11.97 1.56
CA LEU A 46 -9.40 -12.30 2.80
C LEU A 46 -10.46 -12.39 3.90
N ILE A 47 -10.29 -13.37 4.80
CA ILE A 47 -10.98 -13.39 6.09
C ILE A 47 -10.02 -12.88 7.16
N GLY A 48 -10.45 -11.85 7.87
CA GLY A 48 -9.61 -11.13 8.80
C GLY A 48 -10.17 -11.08 10.21
N LEU A 49 -9.24 -10.96 11.16
CA LEU A 49 -9.50 -10.68 12.57
C LEU A 49 -8.86 -9.32 12.89
N ALA A 50 -9.67 -8.39 13.41
CA ALA A 50 -9.20 -7.10 13.88
C ALA A 50 -9.18 -7.07 15.40
N LEU A 51 -7.98 -6.87 15.96
CA LEU A 51 -7.76 -6.68 17.38
C LEU A 51 -7.41 -5.21 17.60
N SER A 52 -8.02 -4.57 18.60
CA SER A 52 -7.83 -3.14 18.88
C SER A 52 -7.73 -2.88 20.37
N GLY A 53 -7.14 -1.75 20.75
CA GLY A 53 -6.91 -1.41 22.14
C GLY A 53 -5.80 -2.27 22.77
N HIS A 54 -5.86 -2.49 24.09
CA HIS A 54 -4.92 -3.35 24.77
C HIS A 54 -5.27 -4.82 24.56
N ILE A 55 -4.33 -5.61 24.08
CA ILE A 55 -4.50 -7.05 23.83
C ILE A 55 -3.71 -7.83 24.89
N PRO A 56 -4.39 -8.45 25.87
CA PRO A 56 -3.76 -9.36 26.82
C PRO A 56 -3.07 -10.54 26.12
N ASP A 57 -1.97 -11.01 26.68
CA ASP A 57 -1.21 -12.16 26.13
C ASP A 57 -2.08 -13.42 25.97
N GLU A 58 -2.99 -13.63 26.92
CA GLU A 58 -3.90 -14.77 27.01
C GLU A 58 -4.93 -14.80 25.86
N THR A 59 -5.20 -13.65 25.22
CA THR A 59 -6.26 -13.48 24.22
C THR A 59 -6.14 -14.46 23.06
N LEU A 60 -4.92 -14.75 22.59
CA LEU A 60 -4.72 -15.63 21.43
C LEU A 60 -4.28 -17.05 21.80
N GLU A 61 -4.03 -17.34 23.08
CA GLU A 61 -3.49 -18.63 23.51
C GLU A 61 -4.53 -19.74 23.47
N GLU A 62 -5.75 -19.48 23.95
CA GLU A 62 -6.84 -20.46 23.98
C GLU A 62 -7.35 -20.82 22.58
N SER A 63 -7.10 -19.96 21.58
CA SER A 63 -7.59 -20.10 20.21
C SER A 63 -6.49 -20.30 19.17
N ALA A 64 -5.22 -20.46 19.57
CA ALA A 64 -4.07 -20.46 18.66
C ALA A 64 -4.18 -21.48 17.50
N GLY A 65 -4.77 -22.66 17.75
CA GLY A 65 -5.00 -23.68 16.71
C GLY A 65 -6.05 -23.28 15.67
N ASP A 66 -7.02 -22.46 16.06
CA ASP A 66 -8.14 -22.03 15.21
C ASP A 66 -7.82 -20.72 14.46
N LEU A 67 -6.81 -19.97 14.91
CA LEU A 67 -6.38 -18.72 14.26
C LEU A 67 -5.70 -18.95 12.90
N ASP A 68 -5.13 -20.14 12.65
CA ASP A 68 -4.46 -20.47 11.39
C ASP A 68 -5.40 -20.44 10.17
N PHE A 69 -6.71 -20.40 10.41
CA PHE A 69 -7.71 -20.18 9.37
C PHE A 69 -7.67 -18.76 8.77
N PHE A 70 -7.28 -17.73 9.54
CA PHE A 70 -7.29 -16.35 9.07
C PHE A 70 -6.20 -16.06 8.06
N THR A 71 -6.55 -15.30 7.02
CA THR A 71 -5.62 -14.83 5.99
C THR A 71 -5.24 -13.37 6.16
N SER A 72 -5.88 -12.65 7.09
CA SER A 72 -5.58 -11.26 7.42
C SER A 72 -5.66 -11.06 8.93
N LEU A 73 -4.72 -10.28 9.48
CA LEU A 73 -4.73 -9.89 10.88
C LEU A 73 -4.47 -8.38 10.97
N ASP A 74 -5.40 -7.69 11.60
CA ASP A 74 -5.30 -6.25 11.85
C ASP A 74 -4.98 -5.99 13.33
N LEU A 75 -3.77 -5.47 13.56
CA LEU A 75 -3.27 -5.00 14.85
C LEU A 75 -3.11 -3.47 14.84
N SER A 76 -3.74 -2.78 13.90
CA SER A 76 -3.71 -1.32 13.80
C SER A 76 -4.31 -0.71 15.05
N THR A 77 -3.69 0.34 15.58
CA THR A 77 -4.07 1.02 16.85
C THR A 77 -3.99 0.13 18.11
N ALA A 78 -3.56 -1.12 17.99
CA ALA A 78 -3.47 -2.03 19.12
C ALA A 78 -2.17 -1.86 19.91
N HIS A 79 -2.26 -2.07 21.22
CA HIS A 79 -1.15 -2.27 22.13
C HIS A 79 -1.00 -3.77 22.40
N TYR A 80 -0.10 -4.41 21.67
CA TYR A 80 0.20 -5.84 21.74
C TYR A 80 1.61 -6.08 22.28
N SER A 81 1.82 -7.27 22.85
CA SER A 81 3.14 -7.73 23.29
C SER A 81 3.89 -8.46 22.17
N GLU A 82 5.18 -8.74 22.39
CA GLU A 82 5.93 -9.64 21.50
C GLU A 82 5.32 -11.04 21.41
N ARG A 83 4.59 -11.48 22.44
CA ARG A 83 3.94 -12.79 22.46
C ARG A 83 2.80 -12.85 21.46
N ILE A 84 1.98 -11.81 21.38
CA ILE A 84 0.92 -11.68 20.37
C ILE A 84 1.51 -11.67 18.97
N LEU A 85 2.60 -10.91 18.73
CA LEU A 85 3.26 -10.92 17.42
C LEU A 85 3.82 -12.30 17.07
N LYS A 86 4.36 -13.03 18.05
CA LYS A 86 4.85 -14.40 17.84
C LYS A 86 3.72 -15.36 17.43
N VAL A 87 2.53 -15.23 18.01
CA VAL A 87 1.36 -16.01 17.59
C VAL A 87 0.99 -15.66 16.14
N ALA A 88 0.96 -14.37 15.79
CA ALA A 88 0.68 -13.93 14.43
C ALA A 88 1.67 -14.51 13.40
N CYS A 89 2.96 -14.58 13.75
CA CYS A 89 3.99 -15.19 12.90
C CYS A 89 3.79 -16.71 12.71
N GLY A 90 3.05 -17.37 13.60
CA GLY A 90 2.71 -18.79 13.51
C GLY A 90 1.48 -19.08 12.63
N MET A 91 0.73 -18.07 12.21
CA MET A 91 -0.43 -18.21 11.33
C MET A 91 0.04 -18.45 9.89
N SER A 92 0.09 -19.72 9.49
CA SER A 92 0.70 -20.19 8.24
C SER A 92 -0.05 -19.75 6.98
N LYS A 93 -1.34 -19.39 7.10
CA LYS A 93 -2.16 -18.89 5.99
C LYS A 93 -2.19 -17.37 5.88
N LEU A 94 -1.47 -16.64 6.73
CA LEU A 94 -1.54 -15.20 6.78
C LEU A 94 -0.94 -14.57 5.51
N GLU A 95 -1.73 -13.75 4.85
CA GLU A 95 -1.38 -13.04 3.62
C GLU A 95 -1.30 -11.52 3.84
N GLU A 96 -2.01 -11.01 4.86
CA GLU A 96 -2.02 -9.61 5.22
C GLU A 96 -1.76 -9.38 6.72
N LEU A 97 -0.87 -8.44 7.01
CA LEU A 97 -0.66 -7.89 8.34
C LEU A 97 -0.86 -6.38 8.33
N ARG A 98 -1.59 -5.87 9.32
CA ARG A 98 -1.76 -4.43 9.51
C ARG A 98 -1.26 -3.98 10.87
N PHE A 99 -0.49 -2.90 10.86
CA PHE A 99 0.07 -2.27 12.04
C PHE A 99 -0.10 -0.75 11.99
N ASP A 100 -1.11 -0.25 11.27
CA ASP A 100 -1.31 1.19 11.11
C ASP A 100 -1.49 1.83 12.50
N PHE A 101 -0.73 2.88 12.82
CA PHE A 101 -0.72 3.54 14.11
C PHE A 101 -0.37 2.65 15.32
N ALA A 102 0.24 1.48 15.09
CA ALA A 102 0.74 0.60 16.15
C ALA A 102 2.23 0.87 16.43
N PRO A 103 2.77 0.47 17.60
CA PRO A 103 4.18 0.67 17.95
C PRO A 103 5.13 -0.31 17.22
N PHE A 104 5.00 -0.42 15.90
CA PHE A 104 5.82 -1.30 15.07
C PHE A 104 7.20 -0.67 14.80
N THR A 105 8.25 -1.48 14.88
CA THR A 105 9.67 -1.06 14.82
C THR A 105 10.51 -2.07 14.04
N ASP A 106 11.80 -1.78 13.85
CA ASP A 106 12.74 -2.69 13.19
C ASP A 106 12.85 -4.08 13.84
N SER A 107 12.72 -4.16 15.18
CA SER A 107 12.76 -5.45 15.89
C SER A 107 11.54 -6.30 15.56
N HIS A 108 10.37 -5.68 15.38
CA HIS A 108 9.16 -6.36 14.94
C HIS A 108 9.28 -6.84 13.49
N ALA A 109 9.81 -6.01 12.59
CA ALA A 109 10.07 -6.40 11.20
C ALA A 109 10.97 -7.64 11.08
N LEU A 110 12.01 -7.73 11.92
CA LEU A 110 12.88 -8.91 12.00
C LEU A 110 12.12 -10.19 12.36
N LYS A 111 11.07 -10.11 13.19
CA LYS A 111 10.28 -11.28 13.62
C LYS A 111 9.41 -11.87 12.52
N LEU A 112 9.07 -11.08 11.50
CA LEU A 112 8.26 -11.54 10.36
C LEU A 112 9.05 -12.47 9.41
N HIS A 113 10.35 -12.71 9.67
CA HIS A 113 11.17 -13.59 8.84
C HIS A 113 10.54 -14.99 8.70
N GLY A 114 10.56 -15.53 7.48
CA GLY A 114 10.01 -16.86 7.18
C GLY A 114 8.51 -16.90 6.90
N MET A 115 7.81 -15.75 6.92
CA MET A 115 6.40 -15.70 6.52
C MET A 115 6.26 -15.79 4.99
N GLU A 116 6.18 -17.02 4.47
CA GLU A 116 6.21 -17.31 3.03
C GLU A 116 4.97 -16.84 2.26
N ARG A 117 3.83 -16.65 2.92
CA ARG A 117 2.57 -16.24 2.28
C ARG A 117 2.24 -14.76 2.44
N LEU A 118 2.98 -14.05 3.28
CA LEU A 118 2.69 -12.65 3.59
C LEU A 118 2.92 -11.79 2.33
N SER A 119 1.83 -11.32 1.74
CA SER A 119 1.82 -10.55 0.50
C SER A 119 1.62 -9.05 0.74
N THR A 120 0.97 -8.68 1.84
CA THR A 120 0.58 -7.29 2.12
C THR A 120 0.95 -6.89 3.54
N ILE A 121 1.65 -5.76 3.69
CA ILE A 121 1.93 -5.17 5.01
C ILE A 121 1.56 -3.68 5.03
N TRP A 122 0.82 -3.29 6.07
CA TRP A 122 0.40 -1.92 6.34
C TRP A 122 1.14 -1.33 7.55
N LEU A 123 1.92 -0.28 7.33
CA LEU A 123 2.79 0.34 8.35
C LEU A 123 2.57 1.85 8.45
N LEU A 124 1.37 2.35 8.12
CA LEU A 124 1.06 3.78 8.22
C LEU A 124 1.35 4.26 9.64
N HIS A 125 2.14 5.31 9.79
CA HIS A 125 2.40 5.94 11.08
C HIS A 125 3.04 4.96 12.10
N THR A 126 4.14 4.34 11.72
CA THR A 126 4.95 3.44 12.58
C THR A 126 6.39 3.93 12.68
N SER A 127 7.17 3.40 13.63
CA SER A 127 8.58 3.77 13.89
C SER A 127 9.57 2.83 13.20
N ILE A 128 9.20 2.25 12.06
CA ILE A 128 10.12 1.48 11.22
C ILE A 128 11.12 2.41 10.53
N THR A 129 12.39 2.00 10.50
CA THR A 129 13.48 2.70 9.82
C THR A 129 14.02 1.90 8.64
N ASN A 130 15.08 2.40 7.99
CA ASN A 130 15.80 1.69 6.93
C ASN A 130 16.27 0.28 7.35
N LYS A 131 16.61 0.07 8.64
CA LYS A 131 17.03 -1.25 9.13
C LYS A 131 15.88 -2.25 9.12
N GLY A 132 14.69 -1.84 9.54
CA GLY A 132 13.49 -2.66 9.47
C GLY A 132 13.09 -2.98 8.03
N LEU A 133 13.20 -2.00 7.13
CA LEU A 133 12.89 -2.20 5.72
C LEU A 133 13.74 -3.31 5.09
N LYS A 134 15.02 -3.42 5.47
CA LYS A 134 15.89 -4.55 5.06
C LYS A 134 15.31 -5.90 5.43
N HIS A 135 14.67 -6.03 6.60
CA HIS A 135 14.05 -7.29 7.02
C HIS A 135 12.79 -7.59 6.21
N LEU A 136 11.96 -6.59 5.91
CA LEU A 136 10.78 -6.76 5.07
C LEU A 136 11.14 -7.14 3.63
N ALA A 137 12.26 -6.62 3.11
CA ALA A 137 12.75 -6.96 1.78
C ALA A 137 13.14 -8.44 1.60
N ALA A 138 13.34 -9.17 2.71
CA ALA A 138 13.62 -10.61 2.70
C ALA A 138 12.35 -11.48 2.64
N LEU A 139 11.15 -10.88 2.65
CA LEU A 139 9.88 -11.61 2.54
C LEU A 139 9.63 -11.98 1.07
N PRO A 140 9.56 -13.27 0.72
CA PRO A 140 9.61 -13.72 -0.67
C PRO A 140 8.36 -13.36 -1.49
N SER A 141 7.22 -13.25 -0.81
CA SER A 141 5.90 -13.08 -1.45
C SER A 141 5.34 -11.67 -1.32
N LEU A 142 6.09 -10.73 -0.73
CA LEU A 142 5.56 -9.39 -0.47
C LEU A 142 5.32 -8.64 -1.78
N SER A 143 4.05 -8.36 -2.06
CA SER A 143 3.57 -7.69 -3.27
C SER A 143 3.04 -6.29 -3.03
N ALA A 144 2.62 -5.98 -1.80
CA ALA A 144 2.11 -4.67 -1.41
C ALA A 144 2.72 -4.19 -0.09
N LEU A 145 3.30 -2.98 -0.11
CA LEU A 145 3.96 -2.39 1.05
C LEU A 145 3.56 -0.92 1.24
N VAL A 146 2.99 -0.61 2.41
CA VAL A 146 2.51 0.74 2.75
C VAL A 146 3.36 1.35 3.85
N LEU A 147 4.14 2.38 3.52
CA LEU A 147 5.17 2.99 4.37
C LEU A 147 4.89 4.46 4.69
N LYS A 148 3.66 4.94 4.48
CA LYS A 148 3.31 6.34 4.72
C LYS A 148 3.58 6.71 6.19
N LYS A 149 4.11 7.92 6.42
CA LYS A 149 4.42 8.44 7.76
C LYS A 149 5.33 7.51 8.59
N THR A 150 6.36 6.93 7.97
CA THR A 150 7.42 6.15 8.66
C THR A 150 8.73 6.92 8.71
N GLU A 151 9.75 6.37 9.38
CA GLU A 151 11.09 6.95 9.51
C GLU A 151 12.07 6.45 8.42
N ILE A 152 11.53 5.87 7.34
CA ILE A 152 12.32 5.42 6.19
C ILE A 152 12.73 6.62 5.33
N THR A 153 13.99 6.62 4.89
CA THR A 153 14.59 7.65 4.04
C THR A 153 15.08 7.05 2.71
N ASP A 154 15.60 7.88 1.80
CA ASP A 154 16.20 7.45 0.53
C ASP A 154 17.16 6.26 0.70
N GLY A 155 17.99 6.30 1.75
CA GLY A 155 18.97 5.24 2.02
C GLY A 155 18.35 3.87 2.35
N GLY A 156 17.06 3.80 2.68
CA GLY A 156 16.34 2.54 2.87
C GLY A 156 15.93 1.88 1.57
N LEU A 157 15.71 2.66 0.51
CA LEU A 157 15.15 2.16 -0.76
C LEU A 157 16.09 1.21 -1.51
N ILE A 158 17.39 1.26 -1.22
CA ILE A 158 18.39 0.30 -1.74
C ILE A 158 18.04 -1.16 -1.44
N HIS A 159 17.24 -1.42 -0.41
CA HIS A 159 16.79 -2.76 -0.05
C HIS A 159 15.63 -3.27 -0.91
N LEU A 160 14.86 -2.39 -1.55
CA LEU A 160 13.64 -2.75 -2.28
C LEU A 160 13.92 -3.43 -3.63
N LYS A 161 15.09 -3.20 -4.23
CA LYS A 161 15.45 -3.77 -5.55
C LYS A 161 15.42 -5.30 -5.60
N GLU A 162 15.55 -5.97 -4.45
CA GLU A 162 15.49 -7.43 -4.33
C GLU A 162 14.05 -7.96 -4.30
N MET A 163 13.06 -7.09 -4.07
CA MET A 163 11.65 -7.47 -3.93
C MET A 163 10.96 -7.62 -5.28
N LYS A 164 11.26 -8.72 -5.98
CA LYS A 164 10.76 -8.98 -7.35
C LYS A 164 9.25 -9.17 -7.45
N SER A 165 8.57 -9.44 -6.33
CA SER A 165 7.11 -9.61 -6.26
C SER A 165 6.36 -8.29 -6.01
N LEU A 166 7.08 -7.20 -5.65
CA LEU A 166 6.45 -5.95 -5.21
C LEU A 166 5.78 -5.21 -6.36
N SER A 167 4.45 -5.18 -6.38
CA SER A 167 3.64 -4.49 -7.38
C SER A 167 3.07 -3.16 -6.88
N THR A 168 2.90 -3.00 -5.56
CA THR A 168 2.28 -1.83 -4.94
C THR A 168 3.19 -1.26 -3.86
N LEU A 169 3.55 0.01 -3.98
CA LEU A 169 4.46 0.68 -3.05
C LEU A 169 3.96 2.10 -2.73
N LEU A 170 3.66 2.35 -1.46
CA LEU A 170 3.30 3.67 -0.96
C LEU A 170 4.43 4.21 -0.09
N LEU A 171 5.18 5.21 -0.59
CA LEU A 171 6.39 5.73 0.06
C LEU A 171 6.11 6.84 1.08
N PRO A 172 6.94 6.98 2.14
CA PRO A 172 6.86 8.10 3.08
C PRO A 172 7.24 9.42 2.41
N SER A 173 6.75 10.54 2.96
CA SER A 173 7.01 11.89 2.44
C SER A 173 8.48 12.33 2.44
N GLY A 174 9.35 11.61 3.17
CA GLY A 174 10.78 11.91 3.24
C GLY A 174 11.60 11.52 2.01
N ILE A 175 11.00 10.86 1.02
CA ILE A 175 11.71 10.39 -0.18
C ILE A 175 11.96 11.55 -1.16
N SER A 176 13.17 11.58 -1.73
CA SER A 176 13.60 12.55 -2.75
C SER A 176 13.94 11.86 -4.08
N ASP A 177 14.36 12.66 -5.07
CA ASP A 177 14.82 12.15 -6.37
C ASP A 177 15.99 11.15 -6.25
N GLN A 178 16.82 11.28 -5.21
CA GLN A 178 17.91 10.32 -4.95
C GLN A 178 17.36 8.94 -4.61
N GLY A 179 16.32 8.87 -3.79
CA GLY A 179 15.68 7.59 -3.45
C GLY A 179 15.04 6.91 -4.67
N LEU A 180 14.49 7.68 -5.60
CA LEU A 180 13.87 7.13 -6.82
C LEU A 180 14.86 6.43 -7.75
N ASP A 181 16.14 6.79 -7.73
CA ASP A 181 17.18 6.11 -8.52
C ASP A 181 17.31 4.62 -8.15
N GLU A 182 17.09 4.28 -6.88
CA GLU A 182 17.10 2.90 -6.38
C GLU A 182 15.91 2.07 -6.89
N LEU A 183 14.83 2.72 -7.37
CA LEU A 183 13.61 2.05 -7.81
C LEU A 183 13.58 1.81 -9.33
N LYS A 184 14.45 2.43 -10.12
CA LYS A 184 14.37 2.45 -11.60
C LYS A 184 14.32 1.07 -12.29
N GLU A 185 14.83 0.04 -11.61
CA GLU A 185 14.83 -1.35 -12.12
C GLU A 185 13.61 -2.17 -11.67
N MET A 186 12.73 -1.61 -10.84
CA MET A 186 11.54 -2.27 -10.30
C MET A 186 10.38 -2.24 -11.31
N THR A 187 10.61 -2.74 -12.52
CA THR A 187 9.64 -2.70 -13.63
C THR A 187 8.37 -3.50 -13.40
N GLN A 188 8.33 -4.32 -12.34
CA GLN A 188 7.14 -5.04 -11.87
C GLN A 188 6.14 -4.15 -11.11
N LEU A 189 6.53 -2.92 -10.73
CA LEU A 189 5.64 -1.99 -10.03
C LEU A 189 4.49 -1.57 -10.94
N HIS A 190 3.27 -1.69 -10.40
CA HIS A 190 2.02 -1.29 -11.04
C HIS A 190 1.42 -0.06 -10.34
N HIS A 191 1.62 0.08 -9.03
CA HIS A 191 1.08 1.19 -8.25
C HIS A 191 2.19 1.82 -7.41
N LEU A 192 2.45 3.10 -7.65
CA LEU A 192 3.45 3.87 -6.91
C LEU A 192 2.81 5.15 -6.38
N ASP A 193 2.90 5.36 -5.08
CA ASP A 193 2.42 6.57 -4.43
C ASP A 193 3.59 7.37 -3.84
N LEU A 194 3.85 8.51 -4.47
CA LEU A 194 4.85 9.51 -4.10
C LEU A 194 4.20 10.76 -3.47
N SER A 195 2.94 10.68 -3.06
CA SER A 195 2.22 11.82 -2.50
C SER A 195 2.96 12.42 -1.32
N SER A 196 3.10 13.74 -1.32
CA SER A 196 3.82 14.57 -0.37
C SER A 196 5.33 14.25 -0.25
N CYS A 197 5.91 13.51 -1.19
CA CYS A 197 7.36 13.29 -1.25
C CYS A 197 8.10 14.56 -1.69
N ALA A 198 9.38 14.67 -1.33
CA ALA A 198 10.25 15.77 -1.71
C ALA A 198 10.78 15.65 -3.17
N VAL A 199 10.06 14.91 -4.02
CA VAL A 199 10.42 14.65 -5.43
C VAL A 199 10.18 15.87 -6.31
N THR A 200 11.00 16.01 -7.35
CA THR A 200 10.95 17.08 -8.34
C THR A 200 10.89 16.51 -9.76
N ASP A 201 10.83 17.39 -10.75
CA ASP A 201 10.86 17.01 -12.17
C ASP A 201 12.08 16.11 -12.51
N SER A 202 13.22 16.31 -11.83
CA SER A 202 14.43 15.53 -12.05
C SER A 202 14.30 14.06 -11.64
N GLY A 203 13.40 13.74 -10.70
CA GLY A 203 13.14 12.37 -10.27
C GLY A 203 12.29 11.57 -11.27
N MET A 204 11.51 12.26 -12.11
CA MET A 204 10.56 11.60 -13.01
C MET A 204 11.24 10.78 -14.11
N ARG A 205 12.48 11.09 -14.47
CA ARG A 205 13.28 10.24 -15.37
C ARG A 205 13.49 8.81 -14.85
N TYR A 206 13.52 8.62 -13.52
CA TYR A 206 13.63 7.30 -12.90
C TYR A 206 12.27 6.60 -12.87
N VAL A 207 11.19 7.34 -12.57
CA VAL A 207 9.82 6.82 -12.63
C VAL A 207 9.46 6.39 -14.05
N ALA A 208 9.90 7.13 -15.07
CA ALA A 208 9.70 6.80 -16.48
C ALA A 208 10.37 5.49 -16.93
N ALA A 209 11.25 4.88 -16.11
CA ALA A 209 11.79 3.54 -16.36
C ALA A 209 10.84 2.41 -15.91
N LEU A 210 9.84 2.73 -15.08
CA LEU A 210 8.85 1.78 -14.54
C LEU A 210 7.75 1.50 -15.56
N ASN A 211 8.09 0.85 -16.66
CA ASN A 211 7.17 0.66 -17.79
C ASN A 211 5.91 -0.17 -17.45
N GLY A 212 5.89 -0.90 -16.33
CA GLY A 212 4.72 -1.63 -15.83
C GLY A 212 3.71 -0.77 -15.06
N LEU A 213 4.03 0.50 -14.79
CA LEU A 213 3.24 1.35 -13.91
C LEU A 213 1.88 1.67 -14.51
N ARG A 214 0.81 1.42 -13.74
CA ARG A 214 -0.59 1.70 -14.08
C ARG A 214 -1.17 2.85 -13.27
N THR A 215 -0.73 3.02 -12.02
CA THR A 215 -1.19 4.12 -11.17
C THR A 215 -0.01 4.85 -10.56
N LEU A 216 -0.02 6.16 -10.71
CA LEU A 216 0.99 7.05 -10.14
C LEU A 216 0.32 8.18 -9.35
N TYR A 217 0.66 8.30 -8.07
CA TYR A 217 0.25 9.43 -7.25
C TYR A 217 1.42 10.40 -7.05
N LEU A 218 1.22 11.66 -7.45
CA LEU A 218 2.16 12.78 -7.30
C LEU A 218 1.54 13.93 -6.49
N THR A 219 0.48 13.66 -5.72
CA THR A 219 -0.23 14.67 -4.93
C THR A 219 0.72 15.44 -4.01
N ASP A 220 0.61 16.77 -3.97
CA ASP A 220 1.40 17.67 -3.13
C ASP A 220 2.93 17.50 -3.29
N THR A 221 3.39 17.23 -4.52
CA THR A 221 4.82 17.16 -4.88
C THR A 221 5.28 18.42 -5.63
N ARG A 222 6.60 18.56 -5.87
CA ARG A 222 7.17 19.73 -6.57
C ARG A 222 7.23 19.53 -8.09
N ILE A 223 6.25 18.83 -8.63
CA ILE A 223 6.16 18.52 -10.06
C ILE A 223 5.59 19.71 -10.83
N THR A 224 6.16 19.98 -12.00
CA THR A 224 5.76 21.05 -12.92
C THR A 224 5.64 20.51 -14.34
N ASP A 225 5.37 21.39 -15.30
CA ASP A 225 5.35 21.05 -16.73
C ASP A 225 6.64 20.35 -17.21
N ALA A 226 7.78 20.60 -16.55
CA ALA A 226 9.07 20.03 -16.96
C ALA A 226 9.17 18.50 -16.77
N ALA A 227 8.36 17.91 -15.88
CA ALA A 227 8.26 16.46 -15.71
C ALA A 227 7.44 15.76 -16.80
N MET A 228 6.55 16.48 -17.48
CA MET A 228 5.52 15.86 -18.33
C MET A 228 6.09 15.08 -19.52
N PRO A 229 7.20 15.47 -20.17
CA PRO A 229 7.85 14.63 -21.18
C PRO A 229 8.26 13.25 -20.65
N ASP A 230 8.70 13.15 -19.40
CA ASP A 230 9.06 11.87 -18.78
C ASP A 230 7.80 11.05 -18.42
N LEU A 231 6.78 11.70 -17.86
CA LEU A 231 5.51 11.02 -17.53
C LEU A 231 4.79 10.51 -18.79
N ALA A 232 4.85 11.24 -19.90
CA ALA A 232 4.26 10.84 -21.17
C ALA A 232 4.87 9.54 -21.75
N ARG A 233 6.04 9.10 -21.25
CA ARG A 233 6.68 7.84 -21.66
C ARG A 233 6.08 6.62 -20.97
N LEU A 234 5.27 6.79 -19.91
CA LEU A 234 4.62 5.69 -19.19
C LEU A 234 3.42 5.16 -19.99
N ALA A 235 3.71 4.38 -21.04
CA ALA A 235 2.71 3.94 -22.03
C ALA A 235 1.57 3.08 -21.44
N ASN A 236 1.77 2.49 -20.27
CA ASN A 236 0.78 1.65 -19.58
C ASN A 236 0.06 2.38 -18.44
N LEU A 237 0.31 3.68 -18.24
CA LEU A 237 -0.30 4.42 -17.15
C LEU A 237 -1.79 4.62 -17.40
N GLU A 238 -2.60 4.18 -16.44
CA GLU A 238 -4.05 4.20 -16.47
C GLU A 238 -4.64 5.31 -15.58
N ALA A 239 -3.98 5.63 -14.48
CA ALA A 239 -4.42 6.64 -13.52
C ALA A 239 -3.24 7.51 -13.05
N LEU A 240 -3.41 8.83 -13.17
CA LEU A 240 -2.42 9.83 -12.76
C LEU A 240 -3.06 10.86 -11.82
N TYR A 241 -2.46 11.06 -10.65
CA TYR A 241 -2.92 12.06 -9.68
C TYR A 241 -1.87 13.15 -9.55
N LEU A 242 -2.23 14.38 -9.93
CA LEU A 242 -1.39 15.58 -9.95
C LEU A 242 -1.86 16.64 -8.94
N VAL A 243 -2.71 16.26 -7.97
CA VAL A 243 -3.34 17.22 -7.06
C VAL A 243 -2.30 18.07 -6.35
N GLY A 244 -2.48 19.40 -6.31
CA GLY A 244 -1.55 20.29 -5.58
C GLY A 244 -0.16 20.45 -6.22
N THR A 245 0.01 20.06 -7.49
CA THR A 245 1.27 20.25 -8.23
C THR A 245 1.30 21.54 -9.06
N GLY A 246 2.49 21.95 -9.51
CA GLY A 246 2.70 23.15 -10.32
C GLY A 246 2.45 22.96 -11.82
N VAL A 247 1.69 21.93 -12.21
CA VAL A 247 1.39 21.63 -13.62
C VAL A 247 0.36 22.62 -14.17
N THR A 248 0.57 23.06 -15.42
CA THR A 248 -0.29 23.99 -16.16
C THR A 248 -0.86 23.33 -17.41
N ASP A 249 -1.71 24.06 -18.14
CA ASP A 249 -2.19 23.67 -19.47
C ASP A 249 -1.06 23.23 -20.42
N LYS A 250 0.14 23.84 -20.32
CA LYS A 250 1.27 23.47 -21.19
C LYS A 250 1.73 22.04 -20.93
N GLY A 251 1.80 21.65 -19.65
CA GLY A 251 2.21 20.31 -19.25
C GLY A 251 1.17 19.26 -19.59
N ILE A 252 -0.08 19.43 -19.17
CA ILE A 252 -1.13 18.42 -19.40
C ILE A 252 -1.40 18.16 -20.89
N ASN A 253 -1.17 19.14 -21.77
CA ASN A 253 -1.33 18.95 -23.21
C ASN A 253 -0.32 17.95 -23.80
N LEU A 254 0.79 17.65 -23.11
CA LEU A 254 1.76 16.62 -23.52
C LEU A 254 1.27 15.20 -23.27
N LEU A 255 0.14 15.02 -22.58
CA LEU A 255 -0.45 13.72 -22.27
C LEU A 255 -1.45 13.25 -23.35
N ASP A 256 -1.69 14.03 -24.42
CA ASP A 256 -2.70 13.78 -25.45
C ASP A 256 -2.60 12.41 -26.17
N SER A 257 -1.40 11.84 -26.18
CA SER A 257 -1.05 10.57 -26.81
C SER A 257 -1.12 9.38 -25.85
N MET A 258 -1.33 9.60 -24.54
CA MET A 258 -1.42 8.55 -23.53
C MET A 258 -2.79 7.84 -23.57
N LYS A 259 -3.01 6.99 -24.58
CA LYS A 259 -4.31 6.33 -24.80
C LYS A 259 -4.71 5.32 -23.73
N SER A 260 -3.75 4.88 -22.91
CA SER A 260 -4.01 4.03 -21.74
C SER A 260 -4.55 4.81 -20.55
N LEU A 261 -4.40 6.15 -20.53
CA LEU A 261 -4.82 6.98 -19.41
C LEU A 261 -6.36 7.06 -19.38
N THR A 262 -6.93 6.51 -18.31
CA THR A 262 -8.38 6.44 -18.06
C THR A 262 -8.82 7.35 -16.93
N PHE A 263 -7.89 7.82 -16.10
CA PHE A 263 -8.18 8.72 -14.99
C PHE A 263 -7.05 9.75 -14.80
N LEU A 264 -7.42 11.03 -14.69
CA LEU A 264 -6.53 12.12 -14.35
C LEU A 264 -7.17 13.01 -13.28
N ASP A 265 -6.47 13.20 -12.18
CA ASP A 265 -6.85 14.18 -11.14
C ASP A 265 -5.89 15.36 -11.16
N ALA A 266 -6.39 16.52 -11.59
CA ALA A 266 -5.66 17.77 -11.74
C ALA A 266 -6.22 18.89 -10.84
N ARG A 267 -6.93 18.53 -9.77
CA ARG A 267 -7.40 19.50 -8.75
C ARG A 267 -6.24 20.23 -8.10
N ASP A 268 -6.46 21.47 -7.68
CA ASP A 268 -5.41 22.28 -7.04
C ASP A 268 -4.12 22.42 -7.89
N THR A 269 -4.22 22.31 -9.21
CA THR A 269 -3.13 22.63 -10.16
C THR A 269 -3.37 24.00 -10.81
N ALA A 270 -2.45 24.44 -11.66
CA ALA A 270 -2.61 25.64 -12.48
C ALA A 270 -3.26 25.35 -13.85
N CYS A 271 -3.89 24.19 -14.02
CA CYS A 271 -4.66 23.86 -15.22
C CYS A 271 -5.97 24.64 -15.24
N THR A 272 -6.32 25.19 -16.39
CA THR A 272 -7.60 25.85 -16.61
C THR A 272 -8.65 24.85 -17.09
N GLU A 273 -9.93 25.19 -16.93
CA GLU A 273 -11.03 24.42 -17.53
C GLU A 273 -10.85 24.23 -19.04
N ILE A 274 -10.28 25.23 -19.73
CA ILE A 274 -10.02 25.18 -21.18
C ILE A 274 -8.92 24.16 -21.49
N GLY A 275 -7.83 24.14 -20.72
CA GLY A 275 -6.76 23.16 -20.89
C GLY A 275 -7.24 21.73 -20.68
N LEU A 276 -7.99 21.50 -19.59
CA LEU A 276 -8.57 20.19 -19.29
C LEU A 276 -9.59 19.75 -20.35
N ALA A 277 -10.43 20.66 -20.86
CA ALA A 277 -11.37 20.35 -21.94
C ALA A 277 -10.67 19.98 -23.26
N ARG A 278 -9.53 20.61 -23.57
CA ARG A 278 -8.70 20.24 -24.73
C ARG A 278 -8.10 18.84 -24.57
N LEU A 279 -7.57 18.52 -23.40
CA LEU A 279 -7.07 17.19 -23.11
C LEU A 279 -8.20 16.14 -23.19
N LYS A 280 -9.36 16.42 -22.61
CA LYS A 280 -10.56 15.57 -22.69
C LYS A 280 -11.00 15.29 -24.13
N SER A 281 -10.86 16.28 -25.02
CA SER A 281 -11.15 16.11 -26.45
C SER A 281 -10.17 15.14 -27.13
N SER A 282 -8.92 15.08 -26.66
CA SER A 282 -7.88 14.18 -27.17
C SER A 282 -7.93 12.78 -26.54
N LEU A 283 -8.45 12.70 -25.31
CA LEU A 283 -8.62 11.48 -24.50
C LEU A 283 -10.09 11.34 -24.03
N PRO A 284 -11.04 11.06 -24.94
CA PRO A 284 -12.46 11.07 -24.60
C PRO A 284 -12.86 10.04 -23.52
N ALA A 285 -12.13 8.92 -23.44
CA ALA A 285 -12.34 7.86 -22.45
C ALA A 285 -11.72 8.16 -21.08
N CYS A 286 -10.84 9.16 -20.95
CA CYS A 286 -10.21 9.52 -19.68
C CYS A 286 -11.18 10.33 -18.82
N ASP A 287 -11.52 9.85 -17.64
CA ASP A 287 -12.16 10.67 -16.63
C ASP A 287 -11.16 11.71 -16.13
N ILE A 288 -11.51 13.00 -16.23
CA ILE A 288 -10.63 14.11 -15.90
C ILE A 288 -11.33 14.94 -14.84
N VAL A 289 -10.77 14.93 -13.63
CA VAL A 289 -11.22 15.73 -12.51
C VAL A 289 -10.28 16.93 -12.38
N GLY A 290 -10.86 18.13 -12.29
CA GLY A 290 -10.13 19.37 -12.06
C GLY A 290 -11.03 20.40 -11.41
N LEU A 291 -10.45 21.55 -11.06
CA LEU A 291 -10.92 22.54 -10.08
C LEU A 291 -10.60 22.09 -8.66
#